data_AF-C7J208-F1
#
_entry.id   AF-C7J208-F1
#
_cell.length_a   1.000
_cell.length_b   1.000
_cell.length_c   1.000
_cell.angle_alpha   90.00
_cell.angle_beta   90.00
_cell.angle_gamma   90.00
#
_symmetry.space_group_name_H-M   'P 1'
#
loop_
_entity.id
_entity.type
_entity.pdbx_description
1 polymer ?
#
loop_
_entity_poly.entity_id
_entity_poly.type
_entity_poly.pdbx_seq_one_letter_code
_entity_poly.pdbx_strand_id
1 'polypeptide(L)'
;MALVAQDIYTLEELKSIIGSGVAYRVRLHGVESLEEAITMYRTLDDAVQFRGWACPQLNKLALVAGIAAEVDRVIDELVPSLLEDDENRVLMLLLKNAAWSIRNNGKLVDADAGGIFRVRMHPIANRILKAVRLFLTARSTPTGRRDRLHAIVYDLKIFRESYYLPIP
;
A
#
# COMPACT_ATOMS: atom_id res chain seq x y z
N MET A 1 -13.55 11.89 -29.27
CA MET A 1 -12.71 10.78 -29.78
C MET A 1 -13.16 9.50 -29.10
N ALA A 2 -13.30 8.39 -29.82
CA ALA A 2 -13.66 7.11 -29.22
C ALA A 2 -12.44 6.54 -28.48
N LEU A 3 -12.60 6.15 -27.21
CA LEU A 3 -11.54 5.52 -26.43
C LEU A 3 -11.36 4.07 -26.85
N VAL A 4 -10.12 3.63 -27.04
CA VAL A 4 -9.80 2.22 -27.26
C VAL A 4 -9.82 1.50 -25.91
N ALA A 5 -10.64 0.47 -25.77
CA ALA A 5 -10.64 -0.33 -24.54
C ALA A 5 -9.36 -1.17 -24.47
N GLN A 6 -8.66 -1.11 -23.33
CA GLN A 6 -7.47 -1.89 -23.09
C GLN A 6 -7.56 -2.57 -21.72
N ASP A 7 -7.37 -3.89 -21.71
CA ASP A 7 -7.21 -4.67 -20.50
C ASP A 7 -5.74 -4.68 -20.09
N ILE A 8 -5.49 -4.42 -18.80
CA ILE A 8 -4.15 -4.38 -18.21
C ILE A 8 -4.14 -5.29 -16.99
N TYR A 9 -3.26 -6.27 -17.08
CA TYR A 9 -2.93 -7.24 -16.05
C TYR A 9 -1.63 -6.82 -15.38
N THR A 10 -0.57 -6.54 -16.14
CA THR A 10 0.75 -6.27 -15.55
C THR A 10 1.20 -4.81 -15.70
N LEU A 11 2.18 -4.41 -14.89
CA LEU A 11 2.87 -3.14 -15.07
C LEU A 11 3.58 -3.06 -16.44
N GLU A 12 4.09 -4.17 -16.97
CA GLU A 12 4.78 -4.20 -18.27
C GLU A 12 3.81 -3.98 -19.44
N GLU A 13 2.61 -4.55 -19.38
CA GLU A 13 1.55 -4.25 -20.36
C GLU A 13 1.19 -2.77 -20.34
N LEU A 14 1.08 -2.16 -19.15
CA LEU A 14 0.83 -0.73 -19.02
C LEU A 14 1.96 0.09 -19.66
N LYS A 15 3.23 -0.25 -19.41
CA LYS A 15 4.38 0.41 -20.03
C LYS A 15 4.39 0.29 -21.55
N SER A 16 3.97 -0.86 -22.09
CA SER A 16 3.99 -1.12 -23.54
C SER A 16 3.07 -0.20 -24.35
N ILE A 17 1.97 0.27 -23.74
CA ILE A 17 1.02 1.18 -24.39
C ILE A 17 1.36 2.65 -24.15
N ILE A 18 2.29 2.95 -23.24
CA ILE A 18 2.70 4.30 -22.89
C ILE A 18 3.70 4.79 -23.93
N GLY A 19 3.22 5.71 -24.78
CA GLY A 19 3.97 6.18 -25.94
C GLY A 19 3.14 6.09 -27.21
N SER A 20 2.04 5.34 -27.19
CA SER A 20 1.04 5.45 -28.24
C SER A 20 0.34 6.82 -28.16
N GLY A 21 0.06 7.44 -29.31
CA GLY A 21 -0.74 8.67 -29.41
C GLY A 21 -2.24 8.44 -29.23
N VAL A 22 -2.64 7.24 -28.78
CA VAL A 22 -4.03 6.81 -28.68
C VAL A 22 -4.56 7.07 -27.26
N ALA A 23 -5.82 7.51 -27.16
CA ALA A 23 -6.52 7.63 -25.90
C ALA A 23 -7.21 6.30 -25.54
N TYR A 24 -6.93 5.76 -24.35
CA TYR A 24 -7.46 4.48 -23.90
C TYR A 24 -8.49 4.59 -22.79
N ARG A 25 -9.38 3.60 -22.75
CA ARG A 25 -10.16 3.24 -21.57
C ARG A 25 -9.52 2.00 -20.95
N VAL A 26 -8.74 2.20 -19.89
CA VAL A 26 -7.98 1.14 -19.23
C VAL A 26 -8.86 0.43 -18.20
N ARG A 27 -8.95 -0.90 -18.32
CA ARG A 27 -9.55 -1.79 -17.34
C ARG A 27 -8.44 -2.55 -16.63
N LEU A 28 -8.21 -2.20 -15.37
CA LEU A 28 -7.29 -2.94 -14.52
C LEU A 28 -7.93 -4.24 -14.07
N HIS A 29 -7.15 -5.31 -14.04
CA HIS A 29 -7.55 -6.59 -13.47
C HIS A 29 -7.02 -6.80 -12.06
N GLY A 30 -5.95 -6.10 -11.66
CA GLY A 30 -5.34 -6.15 -10.33
C GLY A 30 -3.92 -5.61 -10.36
N VAL A 31 -3.10 -6.01 -9.38
CA VAL A 31 -1.63 -5.76 -9.34
C VAL A 31 -0.93 -6.96 -8.69
N GLU A 32 0.28 -7.31 -9.12
CA GLU A 32 0.95 -8.52 -8.60
C GLU A 32 1.50 -8.31 -7.19
N SER A 33 1.88 -7.07 -6.86
CA SER A 33 2.39 -6.69 -5.55
C SER A 33 2.01 -5.25 -5.18
N LEU A 34 2.24 -4.88 -3.92
CA LEU A 34 2.11 -3.49 -3.48
C LEU A 34 3.13 -2.55 -4.12
N GLU A 35 4.32 -3.06 -4.39
CA GLU A 35 5.41 -2.28 -4.99
C GLU A 35 5.03 -1.80 -6.39
N GLU A 36 4.37 -2.66 -7.16
CA GLU A 36 3.84 -2.30 -8.47
C GLU A 36 2.72 -1.26 -8.40
N ALA A 37 1.89 -1.30 -7.36
CA ALA A 37 0.73 -0.44 -7.22
C ALA A 37 1.10 1.05 -7.27
N ILE A 38 2.20 1.44 -6.64
CA ILE A 38 2.70 2.84 -6.65
C ILE A 38 3.05 3.25 -8.09
N THR A 39 3.82 2.41 -8.78
CA THR A 39 4.29 2.72 -10.13
C THR A 39 3.14 2.75 -11.12
N MET A 40 2.24 1.77 -11.06
CA MET A 40 1.04 1.73 -11.90
C MET A 40 0.13 2.94 -11.64
N TYR A 41 -0.05 3.35 -10.38
CA TYR A 41 -0.87 4.51 -10.03
C TYR A 41 -0.33 5.78 -10.67
N ARG A 42 0.94 6.12 -10.42
CA ARG A 42 1.58 7.34 -10.95
C ARG A 42 1.45 7.41 -12.46
N THR A 43 1.73 6.29 -13.10
CA THR A 43 1.69 6.15 -14.55
C THR A 43 0.29 6.38 -15.13
N LEU A 44 -0.74 5.80 -14.52
CA LEU A 44 -2.12 5.96 -14.96
C LEU A 44 -2.70 7.33 -14.62
N ASP A 45 -2.35 7.89 -13.46
CA ASP A 45 -2.77 9.23 -13.06
C ASP A 45 -2.28 10.27 -14.07
N ASP A 46 -1.00 10.21 -14.45
CA ASP A 46 -0.43 11.06 -15.50
C ASP A 46 -1.17 10.89 -16.84
N ALA A 47 -1.46 9.65 -17.24
CA ALA A 47 -2.14 9.38 -18.50
C ALA A 47 -3.61 9.86 -18.49
N VAL A 48 -4.31 9.73 -17.37
CA VAL A 48 -5.69 10.23 -17.21
C VAL A 48 -5.71 11.75 -17.21
N GLN A 49 -4.77 12.41 -16.52
CA GLN A 49 -4.72 13.87 -16.43
C GLN A 49 -4.28 14.53 -17.74
N PHE A 50 -3.29 13.96 -18.43
CA PHE A 50 -2.61 14.65 -19.54
C PHE A 50 -2.82 14.03 -20.92
N ARG A 51 -3.32 12.79 -21.02
CA ARG A 51 -3.47 12.06 -22.30
C ARG A 51 -4.93 11.70 -22.63
N GLY A 52 -5.89 12.16 -21.83
CA GLY A 52 -7.32 11.91 -22.06
C GLY A 52 -7.71 10.44 -21.88
N TRP A 53 -6.92 9.66 -21.14
CA TRP A 53 -7.28 8.29 -20.80
C TRP A 53 -8.38 8.25 -19.74
N ALA A 54 -9.05 7.11 -19.63
CA ALA A 54 -10.01 6.85 -18.56
C ALA A 54 -9.69 5.53 -17.86
N CYS A 55 -9.56 5.56 -16.53
CA CYS A 55 -9.39 4.37 -15.70
C CYS A 55 -10.38 4.40 -14.52
N PRO A 56 -11.51 3.66 -14.60
CA PRO A 56 -12.53 3.66 -13.55
C PRO A 56 -12.01 3.21 -12.17
N GLN A 57 -10.99 2.34 -12.15
CA GLN A 57 -10.41 1.78 -10.93
C GLN A 57 -9.28 2.64 -10.33
N LEU A 58 -8.96 3.81 -10.90
CA LEU A 58 -7.82 4.64 -10.49
C LEU A 58 -7.88 5.03 -9.01
N ASN A 59 -9.06 5.42 -8.50
CA ASN A 59 -9.24 5.77 -7.09
C ASN A 59 -8.93 4.61 -6.14
N LYS A 60 -9.23 3.37 -6.55
CA LYS A 60 -8.89 2.20 -5.74
C LYS A 60 -7.41 1.88 -5.80
N LEU A 61 -6.82 1.97 -6.99
CA LEU A 61 -5.37 1.81 -7.15
C LEU A 61 -4.61 2.86 -6.33
N ALA A 62 -5.12 4.09 -6.22
CA ALA A 62 -4.58 5.12 -5.34
C ALA A 62 -4.60 4.72 -3.85
N LEU A 63 -5.67 4.07 -3.38
CA LEU A 63 -5.74 3.54 -2.00
C LEU A 63 -4.70 2.44 -1.78
N VAL A 64 -4.52 1.53 -2.74
CA VAL A 64 -3.52 0.45 -2.67
C VAL A 64 -2.10 1.01 -2.71
N ALA A 65 -1.82 1.97 -3.60
CA ALA A 65 -0.55 2.70 -3.65
C ALA A 65 -0.27 3.47 -2.35
N GLY A 66 -1.29 4.07 -1.75
CA GLY A 66 -1.19 4.72 -0.45
C GLY A 66 -0.85 3.74 0.68
N ILE A 67 -1.43 2.54 0.68
CA ILE A 67 -1.05 1.48 1.62
C ILE A 67 0.42 1.08 1.41
N ALA A 68 0.84 0.87 0.16
CA ALA A 68 2.22 0.52 -0.17
C ALA A 68 3.21 1.57 0.36
N ALA A 69 2.93 2.86 0.15
CA ALA A 69 3.76 3.95 0.62
C ALA A 69 3.88 3.99 2.16
N GLU A 70 2.80 3.71 2.88
CA GLU A 70 2.83 3.62 4.35
C GLU A 70 3.59 2.38 4.84
N VAL A 71 3.50 1.26 4.12
CA VAL A 71 4.27 0.05 4.41
C VAL A 71 5.76 0.31 4.25
N ASP A 72 6.17 0.90 3.12
CA ASP A 72 7.56 1.27 2.85
C ASP A 72 8.08 2.25 3.91
N ARG A 73 7.28 3.28 4.25
CA ARG A 73 7.61 4.22 5.32
C ARG A 73 7.85 3.53 6.67
N VAL A 74 7.05 2.51 7.02
CA VAL A 74 7.25 1.78 8.27
C VAL A 74 8.53 0.93 8.23
N ILE A 75 8.80 0.25 7.11
CA ILE A 75 9.96 -0.63 6.95
C ILE A 75 11.27 0.15 6.91
N ASP A 76 11.31 1.23 6.13
CA ASP A 76 12.54 1.91 5.74
C ASP A 76 12.87 3.13 6.60
N GLU A 77 11.87 3.74 7.25
CA GLU A 77 12.05 4.96 8.05
C GLU A 77 11.70 4.71 9.53
N LEU A 78 10.43 4.41 9.83
CA LEU A 78 9.93 4.51 11.20
C LEU A 78 10.49 3.44 12.14
N VAL A 79 10.53 2.18 11.71
CA VAL A 79 11.07 1.11 12.54
C VAL A 79 12.59 1.25 12.73
N PRO A 80 13.40 1.47 11.68
CA PRO A 80 14.83 1.74 11.85
C PRO A 80 15.11 2.86 12.86
N SER A 81 14.45 4.01 12.75
CA SER A 81 14.64 5.10 13.71
C SER A 81 14.20 4.74 15.14
N LEU A 82 13.16 3.93 15.30
CA LEU A 82 12.74 3.41 16.62
C LEU A 82 13.70 2.34 17.19
N LEU A 83 14.51 1.69 16.37
CA LEU A 83 15.55 0.78 16.85
C LEU A 83 16.79 1.55 17.34
N GLU A 84 17.00 2.77 16.83
CA GLU A 84 18.03 3.70 17.31
C GLU A 84 17.60 4.44 18.58
N ASP A 85 16.34 4.90 18.62
CA ASP A 85 15.74 5.61 19.76
C ASP A 85 14.33 5.06 20.08
N ASP A 86 14.29 4.02 20.92
CA ASP A 86 13.07 3.27 21.23
C ASP A 86 12.18 3.93 22.28
N GLU A 87 12.55 5.13 22.76
CA GLU A 87 11.74 5.97 23.65
C GLU A 87 11.10 7.15 22.93
N ASN A 88 11.41 7.33 21.64
CA ASN A 88 10.91 8.42 20.83
C ASN A 88 9.39 8.37 20.64
N ARG A 89 8.68 9.16 21.44
CA ARG A 89 7.21 9.20 21.41
C ARG A 89 6.66 9.72 20.08
N VAL A 90 7.38 10.62 19.40
CA VAL A 90 6.94 11.17 18.10
C VAL A 90 6.95 10.06 17.05
N LEU A 91 8.05 9.30 16.97
CA LEU A 91 8.16 8.16 16.05
C LEU A 91 7.10 7.08 16.37
N MET A 92 6.81 6.82 17.65
CA MET A 92 5.73 5.89 18.03
C MET A 92 4.35 6.38 17.54
N LEU A 93 4.07 7.68 17.64
CA LEU A 93 2.81 8.27 17.15
C LEU A 93 2.74 8.22 15.62
N LEU A 94 3.85 8.43 14.92
CA LEU A 94 3.92 8.26 13.46
C LEU A 94 3.66 6.81 13.05
N LEU A 95 4.27 5.84 13.74
CA LEU A 95 4.01 4.41 13.51
C LEU A 95 2.54 4.05 13.75
N LYS A 96 1.92 4.63 14.79
CA LYS A 96 0.48 4.49 15.04
C LYS A 96 -0.36 5.07 13.91
N ASN A 97 -0.01 6.24 13.41
CA ASN A 97 -0.71 6.89 12.31
C ASN A 97 -0.60 6.09 11.02
N ALA A 98 0.59 5.59 10.67
CA ALA A 98 0.80 4.70 9.53
C ALA A 98 -0.09 3.46 9.63
N ALA A 99 -0.13 2.82 10.80
CA ALA A 99 -1.01 1.66 11.03
C ALA A 99 -2.51 1.99 10.86
N TRP A 100 -2.96 3.17 11.29
CA TRP A 100 -4.33 3.62 11.05
C TRP A 100 -4.61 3.91 9.58
N SER A 101 -3.68 4.56 8.88
CA SER A 101 -3.76 4.85 7.44
C SER A 101 -3.92 3.56 6.65
N ILE A 102 -3.03 2.59 6.86
CA ILE A 102 -3.09 1.23 6.30
C ILE A 102 -4.46 0.59 6.56
N ARG A 103 -4.93 0.62 7.82
CA ARG A 103 -6.19 -0.01 8.21
C ARG A 103 -7.40 0.62 7.52
N ASN A 104 -7.46 1.96 7.48
CA ASN A 104 -8.60 2.69 6.94
C ASN A 104 -8.65 2.57 5.42
N ASN A 105 -7.51 2.73 4.75
CA ASN A 105 -7.42 2.53 3.30
C ASN A 105 -7.77 1.08 2.93
N GLY A 106 -7.30 0.09 3.69
CA GLY A 106 -7.65 -1.32 3.47
C GLY A 106 -9.15 -1.58 3.60
N LYS A 107 -9.83 -0.96 4.57
CA LYS A 107 -11.29 -1.05 4.68
C LYS A 107 -12.01 -0.45 3.47
N LEU A 108 -11.54 0.69 2.97
CA LEU A 108 -12.14 1.34 1.79
C LEU A 108 -11.95 0.50 0.52
N VAL A 109 -10.82 -0.20 0.41
CA VAL A 109 -10.59 -1.17 -0.67
C VAL A 109 -11.54 -2.37 -0.55
N ASP A 110 -11.69 -2.93 0.64
CA ASP A 110 -12.51 -4.13 0.88
C ASP A 110 -14.03 -3.88 0.91
N ALA A 111 -14.47 -2.63 1.10
CA ALA A 111 -15.89 -2.26 1.23
C ALA A 111 -16.69 -2.47 -0.06
N ASP A 112 -16.03 -2.57 -1.21
CA ASP A 112 -16.70 -2.77 -2.49
C ASP A 112 -16.85 -4.26 -2.82
N ALA A 113 -18.05 -4.81 -2.59
CA ALA A 113 -18.37 -6.20 -2.86
C ALA A 113 -18.18 -6.51 -4.36
N GLY A 114 -17.18 -7.33 -4.68
CA GLY A 114 -16.82 -7.66 -6.08
C GLY A 114 -15.69 -6.81 -6.67
N GLY A 115 -15.03 -5.98 -5.86
CA GLY A 115 -13.83 -5.26 -6.27
C GLY A 115 -12.66 -6.20 -6.65
N ILE A 116 -11.92 -5.79 -7.68
CA ILE A 116 -10.68 -6.45 -8.15
C ILE A 116 -9.50 -6.32 -7.18
N PHE A 117 -9.58 -5.43 -6.19
CA PHE A 117 -8.56 -5.29 -5.16
C PHE A 117 -9.12 -5.81 -3.85
N ARG A 118 -8.35 -6.65 -3.16
CA ARG A 118 -8.66 -7.14 -1.81
C ARG A 118 -7.42 -7.02 -0.97
N VAL A 119 -7.53 -6.45 0.22
CA VAL A 119 -6.35 -6.20 1.06
C VAL A 119 -6.66 -6.59 2.50
N ARG A 120 -6.35 -7.84 2.88
CA ARG A 120 -6.57 -8.30 4.27
C ARG A 120 -5.49 -7.77 5.23
N MET A 121 -5.40 -6.45 5.38
CA MET A 121 -4.40 -5.76 6.20
C MET A 121 -4.75 -5.59 7.68
N HIS A 122 -6.00 -5.91 8.05
CA HIS A 122 -6.46 -5.73 9.42
C HIS A 122 -5.58 -6.42 10.48
N PRO A 123 -5.08 -7.66 10.27
CA PRO A 123 -4.22 -8.30 11.27
C PRO A 123 -2.91 -7.54 11.52
N ILE A 124 -2.22 -7.10 10.47
CA ILE A 124 -0.91 -6.44 10.57
C ILE A 124 -1.06 -5.05 11.20
N ALA A 125 -2.01 -4.24 10.72
CA ALA A 125 -2.28 -2.93 11.30
C ALA A 125 -2.66 -3.04 12.79
N ASN A 126 -3.48 -4.02 13.18
CA ASN A 126 -3.83 -4.24 14.58
C ASN A 126 -2.63 -4.66 15.44
N ARG A 127 -1.69 -5.46 14.89
CA ARG A 127 -0.44 -5.81 15.58
C ARG A 127 0.42 -4.58 15.86
N ILE A 128 0.59 -3.70 14.85
CA ILE A 128 1.33 -2.44 15.02
C ILE A 128 0.68 -1.56 16.09
N LEU A 129 -0.65 -1.37 16.02
CA LEU A 129 -1.40 -0.59 17.01
C LEU A 129 -1.26 -1.16 18.43
N LYS A 130 -1.28 -2.49 18.58
CA LYS A 130 -1.07 -3.17 19.86
C LYS A 130 0.35 -2.95 20.38
N ALA A 131 1.36 -3.06 19.52
CA ALA A 131 2.76 -2.83 19.87
C ALA A 131 2.97 -1.39 20.38
N VAL A 132 2.51 -0.39 19.61
CA VAL A 132 2.62 1.02 20.00
C VAL A 132 1.93 1.30 21.34
N ARG A 133 0.74 0.75 21.57
CA ARG A 133 0.06 0.90 22.87
C ARG A 133 0.90 0.37 24.04
N LEU A 134 1.59 -0.76 23.84
CA LEU A 134 2.44 -1.35 24.87
C LEU A 134 3.71 -0.52 25.11
N PHE A 135 4.27 0.07 24.05
CA PHE A 135 5.46 0.93 24.14
C PHE A 135 5.14 2.24 24.86
N LEU A 136 4.05 2.91 24.47
CA LEU A 136 3.62 4.18 25.08
C LEU A 136 3.22 4.05 26.55
N THR A 137 2.82 2.85 26.98
CA THR A 137 2.44 2.59 28.39
C THR A 137 3.60 2.02 29.21
N ALA A 138 4.83 1.98 28.68
CA ALA A 138 6.02 1.41 29.29
C ALA A 138 5.84 -0.04 29.78
N ARG A 139 4.92 -0.80 29.16
CA ARG A 139 4.63 -2.21 29.51
C ARG A 139 5.51 -3.20 28.74
N SER A 140 6.67 -2.77 28.26
CA SER A 140 7.58 -3.57 27.46
C SER A 140 9.02 -3.24 27.83
N THR A 141 9.82 -4.28 28.09
CA THR A 141 11.27 -4.18 28.22
C THR A 141 11.89 -3.73 26.89
N PRO A 142 13.07 -3.09 26.90
CA PRO A 142 13.76 -2.66 25.68
C PRO A 142 13.96 -3.80 24.67
N THR A 143 14.41 -4.98 25.13
CA THR A 143 14.54 -6.17 24.29
C THR A 143 13.21 -6.57 23.65
N GLY A 144 12.14 -6.60 24.45
CA GLY A 144 10.80 -6.90 23.95
C GLY A 144 10.23 -5.85 22.98
N ARG A 145 10.72 -4.59 23.03
CA ARG A 145 10.39 -3.58 22.02
C ARG A 145 11.09 -3.88 20.71
N ARG A 146 12.41 -4.11 20.74
CA ARG A 146 13.22 -4.44 19.55
C ARG A 146 12.69 -5.68 18.83
N ASP A 147 12.41 -6.78 19.57
CA ASP A 147 11.88 -8.02 18.99
C ASP A 147 10.56 -7.79 18.24
N ARG A 148 9.67 -6.99 18.82
CA ARG A 148 8.38 -6.64 18.20
C ARG A 148 8.53 -5.75 16.99
N LEU A 149 9.46 -4.79 17.02
CA LEU A 149 9.77 -3.94 15.88
C LEU A 149 10.31 -4.78 14.70
N HIS A 150 11.22 -5.71 14.95
CA HIS A 150 11.71 -6.65 13.93
C HIS A 150 10.60 -7.55 13.39
N ALA A 151 9.72 -8.07 14.27
CA ALA A 151 8.58 -8.88 13.84
C ALA A 151 7.60 -8.08 12.94
N ILE A 152 7.36 -6.80 13.26
CA ILE A 152 6.54 -5.90 12.42
C ILE A 152 7.16 -5.75 11.02
N VAL A 153 8.47 -5.49 10.94
CA VAL A 153 9.16 -5.35 9.64
C VAL A 153 9.09 -6.65 8.84
N TYR A 154 9.32 -7.79 9.49
CA TYR A 154 9.24 -9.10 8.84
C TYR A 154 7.84 -9.36 8.25
N ASP A 155 6.79 -9.15 9.04
CA ASP A 155 5.40 -9.30 8.59
C ASP A 155 5.08 -8.35 7.42
N LEU A 156 5.57 -7.11 7.47
CA LEU A 156 5.33 -6.11 6.43
C LEU A 156 6.06 -6.41 5.13
N LYS A 157 7.28 -6.97 5.18
CA LYS A 157 8.01 -7.41 3.98
C LYS A 157 7.27 -8.54 3.27
N ILE A 158 6.81 -9.54 4.02
CA ILE A 158 5.95 -10.60 3.45
C ILE A 158 4.68 -10.00 2.86
N PHE A 159 4.05 -9.05 3.55
CA PHE A 159 2.86 -8.40 3.06
C PHE A 159 3.09 -7.62 1.75
N ARG A 160 4.23 -6.93 1.65
CA ARG A 160 4.65 -6.18 0.45
C ARG A 160 4.75 -7.07 -0.78
N GLU A 161 5.25 -8.30 -0.60
CA GLU A 161 5.53 -9.26 -1.68
C GLU A 161 4.36 -10.23 -1.97
N SER A 162 3.58 -10.63 -0.97
CA SER A 162 2.76 -11.85 -1.04
C SER A 162 1.24 -11.62 -1.00
N TYR A 163 0.76 -10.38 -0.92
CA TYR A 163 -0.67 -10.15 -0.70
C TYR A 163 -1.51 -10.08 -1.98
N TYR A 164 -2.61 -10.82 -1.93
CA TYR A 164 -3.56 -11.06 -3.01
C TYR A 164 -4.31 -9.78 -3.41
N LEU A 165 -3.78 -9.00 -4.36
CA LEU A 165 -4.43 -7.87 -5.03
C LEU A 165 -4.91 -8.33 -6.41
N PRO A 166 -5.97 -9.15 -6.46
CA PRO A 166 -6.02 -10.26 -7.39
C PRO A 166 -5.91 -9.83 -8.83
N ILE A 167 -5.10 -10.58 -9.58
CA ILE A 167 -5.36 -10.88 -10.97
C ILE A 167 -5.56 -12.40 -11.03
N PRO A 168 -6.68 -12.90 -11.59
CA PRO A 168 -6.82 -14.31 -11.95
C PRO A 168 -6.09 -14.65 -13.25
#